data_AF-A0AAW0ZT93-F1
#
_entry.id   AF-A0AAW0ZT93-F1
#
_cell.length_a   1.000
_cell.length_b   1.000
_cell.length_c   1.000
_cell.angle_alpha   90.00
_cell.angle_beta   90.00
_cell.angle_gamma   90.00
#
_symmetry.space_group_name_H-M   'P 1'
#
loop_
_entity.id
_entity.type
_entity.pdbx_description
1 polymer ?
#
loop_
_entity_poly.entity_id
_entity_poly.type
_entity_poly.pdbx_seq_one_letter_code
_entity_poly.pdbx_strand_id
1 'polypeptide(L)'
;MASKVTLSQALGTDGSDFNHRQKIASHYQISATNKSRLKYCIFFHYLLFFVMLAKLSADILDHLDIFILEIEELQVPQPLWWEYIWCTSLILSFLALSAIKRNRIKTLQQYMIGIILLGYGPLLYAVIYYFKDVWKYLTVGKTDEVHFWQDLPYGLLWYAFILLASQVHSFSLFFSWNLLMAWKTRGSKKAD
;
A
#
# COMPACT_ATOMS: atom_id res chain seq x y z
N MET A 1 8.21 48.17 -47.85
CA MET A 1 7.70 46.86 -48.30
C MET A 1 8.35 45.79 -47.43
N ALA A 2 7.72 45.45 -46.29
CA ALA A 2 6.96 44.19 -46.05
C ALA A 2 7.91 42.97 -45.92
N SER A 3 8.41 42.66 -44.72
CA SER A 3 7.82 41.89 -43.60
C SER A 3 8.12 40.38 -43.65
N LYS A 4 8.83 39.92 -42.60
CA LYS A 4 9.12 38.55 -42.14
C LYS A 4 8.13 37.45 -42.54
N VAL A 5 8.68 36.27 -42.84
CA VAL A 5 8.12 34.98 -42.37
C VAL A 5 9.27 34.08 -41.89
N THR A 6 9.48 34.04 -40.58
CA THR A 6 10.15 32.94 -39.88
C THR A 6 9.23 31.73 -39.94
N LEU A 7 9.58 30.75 -40.78
CA LEU A 7 8.88 29.47 -40.88
C LEU A 7 9.29 28.56 -39.71
N SER A 8 8.76 28.86 -38.53
CA SER A 8 8.62 27.88 -37.44
C SER A 8 7.17 27.37 -37.40
N GLN A 9 6.61 27.04 -38.56
CA GLN A 9 5.41 26.22 -38.59
C GLN A 9 5.84 24.82 -38.18
N ALA A 10 5.27 24.31 -37.09
CA ALA A 10 5.31 22.89 -36.80
C ALA A 10 4.78 22.17 -38.05
N LEU A 11 5.68 21.54 -38.81
CA LEU A 11 5.30 20.71 -39.95
C LEU A 11 4.23 19.74 -39.45
N GLY A 12 3.02 19.86 -40.01
CA GLY A 12 1.99 18.85 -39.84
C GLY A 12 2.58 17.51 -40.22
N THR A 13 2.45 16.53 -39.33
CA THR A 13 2.98 15.19 -39.56
C THR A 13 2.19 14.51 -40.66
N ASP A 14 2.91 13.96 -41.64
CA ASP A 14 2.39 13.19 -42.78
C ASP A 14 1.72 11.85 -42.38
N GLY A 15 1.52 11.62 -41.08
CA GLY A 15 0.90 10.41 -40.52
C GLY A 15 1.84 9.21 -40.47
N SER A 16 3.06 9.30 -41.02
CA SER A 16 4.04 8.19 -41.01
C SER A 16 4.52 7.85 -39.59
N ASP A 17 4.42 8.81 -38.66
CA ASP A 17 4.82 8.65 -37.26
C ASP A 17 3.68 8.18 -36.34
N PHE A 18 2.50 7.86 -36.89
CA PHE A 18 1.32 7.42 -36.12
C PHE A 18 1.62 6.25 -35.19
N ASN A 19 2.28 5.19 -35.70
CA ASN A 19 2.66 4.02 -34.91
C ASN A 19 3.59 4.37 -33.74
N HIS A 20 4.53 5.29 -33.96
CA HIS A 20 5.46 5.76 -32.94
C HIS A 20 4.73 6.59 -31.87
N ARG A 21 3.88 7.54 -32.28
CA ARG A 21 3.04 8.36 -31.38
C ARG A 21 2.11 7.51 -30.54
N GLN A 22 1.44 6.53 -31.15
CA GLN A 22 0.51 5.64 -30.46
C GLN A 22 1.22 4.80 -29.40
N LYS A 23 2.42 4.27 -29.72
CA LYS A 23 3.25 3.53 -28.76
C LYS A 23 3.71 4.40 -27.59
N ILE A 24 4.08 5.64 -27.84
CA ILE A 24 4.46 6.59 -26.79
C ILE A 24 3.26 6.94 -25.90
N ALA A 25 2.12 7.24 -26.51
CA ALA A 25 0.88 7.58 -25.81
C ALA A 25 0.43 6.44 -24.88
N SER A 26 0.45 5.19 -25.36
CA SER A 26 0.09 4.03 -24.55
C SER A 26 1.02 3.84 -23.35
N HIS A 27 2.33 4.04 -23.52
CA HIS A 27 3.29 4.01 -22.41
C HIS A 27 3.01 5.10 -21.34
N TYR A 28 2.70 6.33 -21.76
CA TYR A 28 2.34 7.41 -20.82
C TYR A 28 1.03 7.12 -20.10
N GLN A 29 0.03 6.58 -20.80
CA GLN A 29 -1.24 6.20 -20.22
C GLN A 29 -1.09 5.09 -19.18
N ILE A 30 -0.29 4.06 -19.47
CA ILE A 30 0.03 2.97 -18.53
C ILE A 30 0.70 3.55 -17.29
N SER A 31 1.71 4.42 -17.44
CA SER A 31 2.38 5.01 -16.28
C SER A 31 1.44 5.91 -15.47
N ALA A 32 0.66 6.79 -16.12
CA ALA A 32 -0.28 7.66 -15.43
C ALA A 32 -1.34 6.87 -14.64
N THR A 33 -1.90 5.83 -15.26
CA THR A 33 -2.93 4.97 -14.65
C THR A 33 -2.38 4.26 -13.41
N ASN A 34 -1.22 3.60 -13.53
CA ASN A 34 -0.63 2.87 -12.41
C ASN A 34 -0.17 3.80 -11.27
N LYS A 35 0.26 5.04 -11.58
CA LYS A 35 0.54 6.05 -10.53
C LYS A 35 -0.71 6.41 -9.75
N SER A 36 -1.83 6.62 -10.43
CA SER A 36 -3.10 6.94 -9.76
C SER A 36 -3.57 5.77 -8.91
N ARG A 37 -3.51 4.55 -9.44
CA ARG A 37 -3.87 3.33 -8.71
C ARG A 37 -2.99 3.08 -7.49
N LEU A 38 -1.68 3.30 -7.60
CA LEU A 38 -0.78 3.22 -6.44
C LEU A 38 -1.13 4.25 -5.37
N LYS A 39 -1.54 5.48 -5.74
CA LYS A 39 -2.02 6.47 -4.77
C LYS A 39 -3.30 6.02 -4.06
N TYR A 40 -4.22 5.35 -4.75
CA TYR A 40 -5.40 4.76 -4.10
C TYR A 40 -5.01 3.64 -3.13
N CYS A 41 -4.07 2.77 -3.49
CA CYS A 41 -3.56 1.76 -2.55
C CYS A 41 -2.94 2.40 -1.31
N ILE A 42 -2.17 3.48 -1.48
CA ILE A 42 -1.64 4.25 -0.35
C ILE A 42 -2.79 4.81 0.50
N PHE A 43 -3.80 5.42 -0.11
CA PHE A 43 -4.98 5.92 0.62
C PHE A 43 -5.67 4.83 1.45
N PHE A 44 -5.91 3.64 0.87
CA PHE A 44 -6.49 2.52 1.62
C PHE A 44 -5.56 1.98 2.71
N HIS A 45 -4.24 2.02 2.50
CA HIS A 45 -3.28 1.70 3.55
C HIS A 45 -3.38 2.69 4.72
N TYR A 46 -3.56 3.99 4.45
CA TYR A 46 -3.83 4.98 5.49
C TYR A 46 -5.13 4.70 6.25
N LEU A 47 -6.21 4.29 5.56
CA LEU A 47 -7.46 3.90 6.23
C LEU A 47 -7.25 2.70 7.17
N LEU A 48 -6.59 1.65 6.69
CA LEU A 48 -6.28 0.48 7.52
C LEU A 48 -5.34 0.84 8.68
N PHE A 49 -4.41 1.77 8.46
CA PHE A 49 -3.58 2.32 9.53
C PHE A 49 -4.41 3.02 10.60
N PHE A 50 -5.42 3.82 10.24
CA PHE A 50 -6.29 4.44 11.24
C PHE A 50 -7.14 3.42 12.00
N VAL A 51 -7.55 2.33 11.36
CA VAL A 51 -8.22 1.20 12.06
C VAL A 51 -7.26 0.56 13.07
N MET A 52 -6.02 0.27 12.67
CA MET A 52 -4.99 -0.25 13.57
C MET A 52 -4.68 0.74 14.69
N LEU A 53 -4.53 2.03 14.38
CA LEU A 53 -4.25 3.08 15.36
C LEU A 53 -5.38 3.24 16.36
N ALA A 54 -6.65 3.13 15.94
CA ALA A 54 -7.78 3.14 16.84
C ALA A 54 -7.70 1.98 17.84
N LYS A 55 -7.32 0.78 17.38
CA LYS A 55 -7.06 -0.36 18.27
C LYS A 55 -5.89 -0.11 19.22
N LEU A 56 -4.78 0.43 18.71
CA LEU A 56 -3.58 0.76 19.51
C LEU A 56 -3.80 1.94 20.48
N SER A 57 -4.85 2.74 20.26
CA SER A 57 -5.06 3.96 21.04
C SER A 57 -5.25 3.72 22.53
N ALA A 58 -5.88 2.60 22.92
CA ALA A 58 -6.03 2.24 24.33
C ALA A 58 -4.66 2.13 25.03
N ASP A 59 -3.75 1.32 24.49
CA ASP A 59 -2.39 1.15 25.02
C ASP A 59 -1.56 2.44 24.99
N ILE A 60 -1.73 3.27 23.95
CA ILE A 60 -1.06 4.57 23.86
C ILE A 60 -1.54 5.53 24.96
N LEU A 61 -2.85 5.56 25.23
CA LEU A 61 -3.45 6.41 26.28
C LEU A 61 -3.00 5.97 27.67
N ASP A 62 -2.93 4.65 27.91
CA ASP A 62 -2.40 4.09 29.16
C ASP A 62 -0.95 4.52 29.40
N HIS A 63 -0.11 4.48 28.36
CA HIS A 63 1.27 4.95 28.43
C HIS A 63 1.42 6.46 28.67
N LEU A 64 0.37 7.24 28.38
CA LEU A 64 0.32 8.68 28.62
C LEU A 64 -0.35 9.04 29.95
N ASP A 65 -0.76 8.05 30.76
CA ASP A 65 -1.51 8.21 32.00
C ASP A 65 -2.85 8.96 31.78
N ILE A 66 -3.50 8.72 30.64
CA ILE A 66 -4.80 9.30 30.28
C ILE A 66 -5.88 8.22 30.40
N PHE A 67 -6.77 8.38 31.38
CA PHE A 67 -7.89 7.45 31.60
C PHE A 67 -9.17 7.95 30.93
N ILE A 68 -9.75 7.11 30.06
CA ILE A 68 -11.05 7.33 29.43
C ILE A 68 -11.91 6.09 29.69
N LEU A 69 -12.97 6.24 30.49
CA LEU A 69 -13.79 5.12 30.97
C LEU A 69 -14.39 4.29 29.82
N GLU A 70 -14.89 4.96 28.78
CA GLU A 70 -15.52 4.30 27.63
C GLU A 70 -14.54 3.45 26.81
N ILE A 71 -13.25 3.81 26.81
CA ILE A 71 -12.20 3.04 26.13
C ILE A 71 -11.81 1.84 26.97
N GLU A 72 -11.73 2.01 28.29
CA GLU A 72 -11.42 0.92 29.22
C GLU A 72 -12.54 -0.14 29.24
N GLU A 73 -13.80 0.30 29.23
CA GLU A 73 -14.98 -0.59 29.14
C GLU A 73 -15.00 -1.44 27.86
N LEU A 74 -14.34 -0.98 26.80
CA LEU A 74 -14.22 -1.75 25.56
C LEU A 74 -13.32 -2.98 25.72
N GLN A 75 -12.50 -3.03 26.78
CA GLN A 75 -11.59 -4.13 27.11
C GLN A 75 -10.77 -4.57 25.89
N VAL A 76 -10.19 -3.60 25.17
CA VAL A 76 -9.43 -3.84 23.95
C VAL A 76 -8.22 -4.73 24.28
N PRO A 77 -8.01 -5.85 23.59
CA PRO A 77 -6.88 -6.71 23.89
C PRO A 77 -5.55 -6.01 23.66
N GLN A 78 -4.62 -6.25 24.58
CA GLN A 78 -3.29 -5.66 24.56
C GLN A 78 -2.57 -5.90 23.22
N PRO A 79 -1.86 -4.89 22.70
CA PRO A 79 -1.21 -5.01 21.41
C PRO A 79 0.02 -5.91 21.43
N LEU A 80 0.18 -6.64 20.33
CA LEU A 80 1.38 -7.37 20.03
C LEU A 80 2.33 -6.51 19.19
N TRP A 81 3.63 -6.77 19.30
CA TRP A 81 4.67 -6.04 18.56
C TRP A 81 4.45 -5.99 17.05
N TRP A 82 3.84 -7.01 16.45
CA TRP A 82 3.59 -7.04 15.01
C TRP A 82 2.68 -5.89 14.56
N GLU A 83 1.74 -5.46 15.40
CA GLU A 83 0.80 -4.38 15.12
C GLU A 83 1.55 -3.05 15.00
N TYR A 84 2.44 -2.78 15.96
CA TYR A 84 3.35 -1.63 15.95
C TYR A 84 4.30 -1.65 14.75
N ILE A 85 4.91 -2.81 14.46
CA ILE A 85 5.82 -2.94 13.33
C ILE A 85 5.07 -2.70 12.01
N TRP A 86 3.85 -3.23 11.87
CA TRP A 86 3.04 -3.03 10.67
C TRP A 86 2.71 -1.55 10.43
N CYS A 87 2.42 -0.79 11.49
CA CYS A 87 2.21 0.65 11.44
C CYS A 87 3.40 1.42 10.84
N THR A 88 4.63 0.95 11.05
CA THR A 88 5.82 1.60 10.45
C THR A 88 5.85 1.53 8.92
N SER A 89 5.14 0.56 8.32
CA SER A 89 5.06 0.43 6.86
C SER A 89 4.34 1.62 6.20
N LEU A 90 3.56 2.39 6.95
CA LEU A 90 2.92 3.63 6.47
C LEU A 90 3.97 4.66 6.02
N ILE A 91 5.09 4.76 6.73
CA ILE A 91 6.18 5.71 6.45
C ILE A 91 6.78 5.47 5.06
N LEU A 92 6.72 4.23 4.56
CA LEU A 92 7.21 3.87 3.23
C LEU A 92 6.40 4.55 2.11
N SER A 93 5.16 4.98 2.38
CA SER A 93 4.35 5.73 1.41
C SER A 93 5.05 6.99 0.90
N PHE A 94 5.88 7.65 1.73
CA PHE A 94 6.69 8.80 1.29
C PHE A 94 7.68 8.42 0.18
N LEU A 95 8.26 7.22 0.25
CA LEU A 95 9.15 6.70 -0.81
C LEU A 95 8.36 6.49 -2.11
N ALA A 96 7.18 5.87 -2.05
CA ALA A 96 6.33 5.68 -3.22
C ALA A 96 5.91 7.01 -3.85
N LEU A 97 5.39 7.94 -3.07
CA LEU A 97 4.94 9.26 -3.54
C LEU A 97 6.09 10.08 -4.14
N SER A 98 7.26 10.05 -3.52
CA SER A 98 8.48 10.67 -4.04
C SER A 98 8.92 10.02 -5.36
N ALA A 99 8.87 8.69 -5.43
CA ALA A 99 9.25 7.93 -6.62
C ALA A 99 8.34 8.24 -7.82
N ILE A 100 7.02 8.26 -7.63
CA ILE A 100 6.06 8.52 -8.73
C ILE A 100 6.11 9.97 -9.24
N LYS A 101 6.52 10.95 -8.41
CA LYS A 101 6.66 12.35 -8.82
C LYS A 101 7.77 12.53 -9.86
N ARG A 102 8.87 11.79 -9.71
CA ARG A 102 10.08 11.93 -10.56
C ARG A 102 10.46 10.66 -11.33
N ASN A 103 9.59 9.64 -11.36
CA ASN A 103 9.86 8.32 -11.94
C ASN A 103 11.17 7.68 -11.44
N ARG A 104 11.47 7.80 -10.13
CA ARG A 104 12.72 7.31 -9.55
C ARG A 104 12.65 5.80 -9.29
N ILE A 105 13.28 5.02 -10.19
CA ILE A 105 13.28 3.55 -10.14
C ILE A 105 13.82 3.02 -8.80
N LYS A 106 15.00 3.47 -8.36
CA LYS A 106 15.63 2.99 -7.12
C LYS A 106 14.75 3.24 -5.89
N THR A 107 14.14 4.42 -5.79
CA THR A 107 13.23 4.76 -4.67
C THR A 107 11.96 3.91 -4.70
N LEU A 108 11.42 3.59 -5.88
CA LEU A 108 10.28 2.68 -6.00
C LEU A 108 10.67 1.25 -5.58
N GLN A 109 11.87 0.77 -5.93
CA GLN A 109 12.37 -0.52 -5.47
C GLN A 109 12.53 -0.57 -3.95
N GLN A 110 13.05 0.48 -3.34
CA GLN A 110 13.13 0.60 -1.87
C GLN A 110 11.76 0.53 -1.22
N TYR A 111 10.76 1.23 -1.78
CA TYR A 111 9.38 1.13 -1.33
C TYR A 111 8.85 -0.31 -1.41
N MET A 112 9.05 -1.00 -2.53
CA MET A 112 8.59 -2.38 -2.73
C MET A 112 9.22 -3.34 -1.72
N ILE A 113 10.55 -3.25 -1.50
CA ILE A 113 11.25 -4.06 -0.49
C ILE A 113 10.69 -3.75 0.90
N GLY A 114 10.49 -2.46 1.23
CA GLY A 114 9.89 -2.06 2.49
C GLY A 114 8.50 -2.65 2.71
N ILE A 115 7.62 -2.66 1.70
CA ILE A 115 6.29 -3.26 1.80
C ILE A 115 6.37 -4.77 2.03
N ILE A 116 7.33 -5.46 1.42
CA ILE A 116 7.56 -6.88 1.68
C ILE A 116 7.97 -7.11 3.14
N LEU A 117 8.91 -6.33 3.67
CA LEU A 117 9.44 -6.53 5.01
C LEU A 117 8.49 -6.05 6.11
N LEU A 118 8.04 -4.80 6.03
CA LEU A 118 7.26 -4.13 7.07
C LEU A 118 5.76 -4.23 6.84
N GLY A 119 5.31 -4.47 5.61
CA GLY A 119 3.91 -4.72 5.29
C GLY A 119 3.54 -6.20 5.45
N TYR A 120 4.22 -7.10 4.74
CA TYR A 120 3.90 -8.53 4.80
C TYR A 120 4.53 -9.28 5.97
N GLY A 121 5.74 -8.92 6.40
CA GLY A 121 6.42 -9.59 7.52
C GLY A 121 5.54 -9.70 8.78
N PRO A 122 5.00 -8.58 9.29
CA PRO A 122 4.10 -8.61 10.45
C PRO A 122 2.80 -9.37 10.20
N LEU A 123 2.23 -9.27 8.99
CA LEU A 123 1.00 -10.01 8.64
C LEU A 123 1.24 -11.52 8.63
N LEU A 124 2.38 -11.98 8.12
CA LEU A 124 2.74 -13.40 8.13
C LEU A 124 2.90 -13.91 9.57
N TYR A 125 3.55 -13.12 10.43
CA TYR A 125 3.64 -13.43 11.86
C TYR A 125 2.23 -13.56 12.48
N ALA A 126 1.34 -12.60 12.21
CA ALA A 126 -0.02 -12.60 12.75
C ALA A 126 -0.83 -13.82 12.28
N VAL A 127 -0.71 -14.23 11.01
CA VAL A 127 -1.34 -15.46 10.49
C VAL A 127 -0.93 -16.67 11.31
N ILE A 128 0.38 -16.84 11.55
CA ILE A 128 0.92 -17.97 12.31
C ILE A 128 0.48 -17.90 13.77
N TYR A 129 0.54 -16.71 14.38
CA TYR A 129 0.18 -16.48 15.77
C TYR A 129 -1.29 -16.86 16.06
N TYR A 130 -2.22 -16.38 15.23
CA TYR A 130 -3.65 -16.64 15.43
C TYR A 130 -4.14 -17.95 14.79
N PHE A 131 -3.28 -18.71 14.11
CA PHE A 131 -3.69 -19.91 13.36
C PHE A 131 -4.42 -20.93 14.24
N LYS A 132 -3.87 -21.24 15.43
CA LYS A 132 -4.46 -22.22 16.34
C LYS A 132 -5.88 -21.82 16.76
N ASP A 133 -6.06 -20.58 17.19
CA ASP A 133 -7.35 -20.05 17.66
C ASP A 133 -8.39 -20.04 16.54
N VAL A 134 -8.00 -19.56 15.36
CA VAL A 134 -8.88 -19.54 14.19
C VAL A 134 -9.26 -20.95 13.76
N TRP A 135 -8.30 -21.87 13.67
CA TRP A 135 -8.56 -23.25 13.29
C TRP A 135 -9.49 -23.95 14.28
N LYS A 136 -9.22 -23.78 15.58
CA LYS A 136 -10.05 -24.34 16.66
C LYS A 136 -11.47 -23.80 16.61
N TYR A 137 -11.63 -22.49 16.45
CA TYR A 137 -12.95 -21.87 16.35
C TYR A 137 -13.73 -22.36 15.14
N LEU A 138 -13.10 -22.47 13.97
CA LEU A 138 -13.76 -22.91 12.73
C LEU A 138 -14.14 -24.40 12.74
N THR A 139 -13.44 -25.23 13.51
CA THR A 139 -13.66 -26.69 13.52
C THR A 139 -14.51 -27.17 14.70
N VAL A 140 -14.37 -26.55 15.87
CA VAL A 140 -15.02 -26.96 17.12
C VAL A 140 -16.04 -25.92 17.61
N GLY A 141 -15.89 -24.65 17.23
CA GLY A 141 -16.76 -23.55 17.67
C GLY A 141 -16.22 -22.82 18.90
N LYS A 142 -17.12 -22.23 19.69
CA LYS A 142 -16.78 -21.48 20.93
C LYS A 142 -16.28 -22.45 22.00
N THR A 143 -15.05 -22.23 22.47
CA THR A 143 -14.40 -23.02 23.53
C THR A 143 -13.57 -22.08 24.41
N ASP A 144 -13.30 -22.46 25.66
CA ASP A 144 -12.51 -21.66 26.61
C ASP A 144 -11.05 -21.43 26.16
N GLU A 145 -10.55 -22.23 25.23
CA GLU A 145 -9.21 -22.09 24.65
C GLU A 145 -9.10 -20.99 23.58
N VAL A 146 -10.21 -20.54 23.01
CA VAL A 146 -10.22 -19.53 21.93
C VAL A 146 -10.36 -18.16 22.56
N HIS A 147 -9.49 -17.22 22.19
CA HIS A 147 -9.59 -15.86 22.69
C HIS A 147 -10.72 -15.06 22.00
N PHE A 148 -11.54 -14.39 22.81
CA PHE A 148 -12.66 -13.55 22.35
C PHE A 148 -12.49 -12.09 22.78
N TRP A 149 -12.98 -11.18 21.95
CA TRP A 149 -13.15 -9.76 22.27
C TRP A 149 -14.59 -9.36 21.91
N GLN A 150 -15.36 -8.84 22.88
CA GLN A 150 -16.76 -8.46 22.70
C GLN A 150 -17.61 -9.59 22.06
N ASP A 151 -17.48 -10.81 22.60
CA ASP A 151 -18.12 -12.04 22.09
C ASP A 151 -17.75 -12.47 20.66
N LEU A 152 -16.78 -11.80 20.03
CA LEU A 152 -16.26 -12.16 18.71
C LEU A 152 -14.90 -12.86 18.83
N PRO A 153 -14.68 -13.93 18.05
CA PRO A 153 -13.40 -14.64 18.03
C PRO A 153 -12.28 -13.72 17.52
N TYR A 154 -11.36 -13.35 18.40
CA TYR A 154 -10.39 -12.29 18.15
C TYR A 154 -9.46 -12.61 16.97
N GLY A 155 -9.02 -13.86 16.86
CA GLY A 155 -8.20 -14.32 15.72
C GLY A 155 -8.90 -14.17 14.37
N LEU A 156 -10.23 -14.33 14.29
CA LEU A 156 -10.97 -14.14 13.04
C LEU A 156 -11.09 -12.66 12.66
N LEU A 157 -11.27 -11.77 13.64
CA LEU A 157 -11.23 -10.32 13.39
C LEU A 157 -9.88 -9.92 12.78
N TRP A 158 -8.78 -10.48 13.30
CA TRP A 158 -7.46 -10.26 12.72
C TRP A 158 -7.31 -10.86 11.33
N TYR A 159 -7.84 -12.06 11.07
CA TYR A 159 -7.82 -12.63 9.72
C TYR A 159 -8.57 -11.75 8.71
N ALA A 160 -9.68 -11.13 9.09
CA ALA A 160 -10.37 -10.15 8.23
C ALA A 160 -9.48 -8.94 7.91
N PHE A 161 -8.81 -8.37 8.92
CA PHE A 161 -7.85 -7.28 8.71
C PHE A 161 -6.68 -7.71 7.83
N ILE A 162 -6.09 -8.89 8.08
CA ILE A 162 -4.96 -9.45 7.34
C ILE A 162 -5.31 -9.61 5.87
N LEU A 163 -6.52 -10.09 5.54
CA LEU A 163 -6.98 -10.25 4.15
C LEU A 163 -7.04 -8.89 3.43
N LEU A 164 -7.65 -7.87 4.07
CA LEU A 164 -7.75 -6.52 3.50
C LEU A 164 -6.37 -5.88 3.33
N ALA A 165 -5.52 -5.96 4.36
CA ALA A 165 -4.16 -5.43 4.31
C ALA A 165 -3.31 -6.13 3.24
N SER A 166 -3.41 -7.46 3.14
CA SER A 166 -2.72 -8.24 2.12
C SER A 166 -3.19 -7.86 0.72
N GLN A 167 -4.48 -7.58 0.52
CA GLN A 167 -5.02 -7.14 -0.76
C GLN A 167 -4.45 -5.77 -1.15
N VAL A 168 -4.44 -4.81 -0.23
CA VAL A 168 -3.88 -3.47 -0.45
C VAL A 168 -2.38 -3.55 -0.78
N HIS A 169 -1.62 -4.35 -0.05
CA HIS A 169 -0.18 -4.53 -0.29
C HIS A 169 0.10 -5.26 -1.61
N SER A 170 -0.73 -6.24 -1.97
CA SER A 170 -0.61 -6.98 -3.25
C SER A 170 -0.79 -6.03 -4.43
N PHE A 171 -1.83 -5.20 -4.40
CA PHE A 171 -2.06 -4.21 -5.44
C PHE A 171 -0.98 -3.12 -5.45
N SER A 172 -0.49 -2.71 -4.29
CA SER A 172 0.63 -1.75 -4.18
C SER A 172 1.87 -2.27 -4.91
N LEU A 173 2.25 -3.54 -4.67
CA LEU A 173 3.38 -4.17 -5.33
C LEU A 173 3.11 -4.37 -6.83
N PHE A 174 1.91 -4.82 -7.21
CA PHE A 174 1.53 -5.01 -8.61
C PHE A 174 1.62 -3.71 -9.43
N PHE A 175 1.04 -2.61 -8.94
CA PHE A 175 1.10 -1.33 -9.65
C PHE A 175 2.52 -0.74 -9.64
N SER A 176 3.29 -0.96 -8.56
CA SER A 176 4.70 -0.56 -8.52
C SER A 176 5.55 -1.35 -9.53
N TRP A 177 5.31 -2.65 -9.68
CA TRP A 177 5.97 -3.47 -10.69
C TRP A 177 5.68 -2.98 -12.11
N ASN A 178 4.42 -2.69 -12.42
CA ASN A 178 4.02 -2.15 -13.73
C ASN A 178 4.69 -0.79 -14.01
N LEU A 179 4.81 0.08 -13.00
CA LEU A 179 5.54 1.35 -13.12
C LEU A 179 7.03 1.13 -13.38
N LEU A 180 7.64 0.19 -12.66
CA LEU A 180 9.06 -0.13 -12.80
C LEU A 180 9.37 -0.64 -14.21
N MET A 181 8.53 -1.52 -14.76
CA MET A 181 8.63 -1.97 -16.16
C MET A 181 8.48 -0.81 -17.16
N ALA A 182 7.48 0.06 -16.96
CA ALA A 182 7.23 1.22 -17.82
C ALA A 182 8.38 2.25 -17.78
N TRP A 183 9.06 2.42 -16.65
CA TRP A 183 10.15 3.39 -16.53
C TRP A 183 11.49 2.85 -17.03
N LYS A 184 11.78 1.55 -16.83
CA LYS A 184 13.01 0.92 -17.33
C LYS A 184 13.05 0.88 -18.87
N THR A 185 11.93 0.55 -19.50
CA THR A 185 11.82 0.53 -20.98
C THR A 185 12.03 1.90 -21.61
N ARG A 186 11.77 3.00 -20.89
CA ARG A 186 12.11 4.36 -21.32
C ARG A 186 13.60 4.69 -21.14
N GLY A 187 14.21 4.19 -20.07
CA GLY A 187 15.62 4.41 -19.77
C GLY A 187 16.55 3.81 -20.83
N SER A 188 16.26 2.61 -21.33
CA SER A 188 17.09 1.98 -22.37
C SER A 188 17.00 2.71 -23.71
N LYS A 189 15.81 3.16 -24.12
CA LYS A 189 15.61 3.91 -25.39
C LYS A 189 16.24 5.30 -25.45
N LYS A 190 16.77 5.82 -24.33
CA LYS A 190 17.46 7.12 -24.29
C LYS A 190 18.99 6.97 -24.33
N ALA A 191 19.48 5.75 -24.25
CA ALA A 191 20.90 5.40 -24.29
C ALA A 191 21.34 4.85 -25.67
N ASP A 192 20.39 4.53 -26.54
CA ASP A 192 20.57 4.25 -27.97
C ASP A 192 20.28 5.52 -28.78
#